data_AF-B3RQ89-F1
#
_entry.id   AF-B3RQ89-F1
#
_cell.length_a   1.000
_cell.length_b   1.000
_cell.length_c   1.000
_cell.angle_alpha   90.00
_cell.angle_beta   90.00
_cell.angle_gamma   90.00
#
_symmetry.space_group_name_H-M   'P 1'
#
loop_
_entity.id
_entity.type
_entity.pdbx_description
1 polymer ?
#
loop_
_entity_poly.entity_id
_entity_poly.type
_entity_poly.pdbx_seq_one_letter_code
_entity_poly.pdbx_strand_id
1 'polypeptide(L)'
;MVKFTHRLDEMSELKKAMMDPNEDFGLMDTITGADACTLNPVLDVGRYRHEDIIRNYHFIDMIERIRIEADSNDHELYVDFNKLNQVISLDKAEEELATD
;
A
#
# COMPACT_ATOMS: atom_id res chain seq x y z
N MET A 1 -1.59 -9.42 -3.65
CA MET A 1 -1.21 -8.42 -2.64
C MET A 1 -2.37 -7.44 -2.49
N VAL A 2 -2.79 -7.14 -1.26
CA VAL A 2 -3.93 -6.25 -1.01
C VAL A 2 -3.41 -4.86 -0.68
N LYS A 3 -3.67 -3.89 -1.56
CA LYS A 3 -3.45 -2.46 -1.27
C LYS A 3 -4.74 -1.86 -0.76
N PHE A 4 -4.70 -1.25 0.42
CA PHE A 4 -5.83 -0.49 0.94
C PHE A 4 -5.73 0.95 0.43
N THR A 5 -6.82 1.46 -0.12
CA THR A 5 -6.91 2.84 -0.61
C THR A 5 -8.09 3.52 0.04
N HIS A 6 -7.86 4.69 0.64
CA HIS A 6 -8.90 5.54 1.18
C HIS A 6 -9.00 6.80 0.31
N ARG A 7 -10.20 7.09 -0.22
CA ARG A 7 -10.42 8.26 -1.07
C ARG A 7 -10.60 9.52 -0.22
N LEU A 8 -9.81 10.55 -0.50
CA LEU A 8 -9.91 11.87 0.13
C LEU A 8 -10.91 12.77 -0.61
N ASP A 9 -12.19 12.41 -0.60
CA ASP A 9 -13.25 13.27 -1.12
C ASP A 9 -13.71 14.31 -0.08
N GLU A 10 -14.72 15.13 -0.41
CA GLU A 10 -15.22 16.22 0.46
C GLU A 10 -15.78 15.72 1.80
N MET A 11 -16.16 14.44 1.88
CA MET A 11 -16.69 13.82 3.09
C MET A 11 -15.60 13.17 3.95
N SER A 12 -14.34 13.14 3.48
CA SER A 12 -13.24 12.54 4.22
C SER A 12 -12.82 13.42 5.39
N GLU A 13 -13.02 12.92 6.61
CA GLU A 13 -12.51 13.56 7.83
C GLU A 13 -10.97 13.65 7.81
N LEU A 14 -10.31 12.65 7.24
CA LEU A 14 -8.86 12.67 7.04
C LEU A 14 -8.44 13.84 6.14
N LYS A 15 -9.19 14.12 5.07
CA LYS A 15 -8.91 15.29 4.22
C LYS A 15 -9.02 16.60 4.99
N LYS A 16 -10.05 16.75 5.83
CA LYS A 16 -10.25 17.95 6.66
C LYS A 16 -9.09 18.12 7.64
N ALA A 17 -8.73 17.06 8.36
CA ALA A 17 -7.62 17.05 9.31
C ALA A 17 -6.25 17.33 8.65
N MET A 18 -6.03 16.86 7.42
CA MET A 18 -4.79 17.14 6.69
C MET A 18 -4.66 18.60 6.20
N MET A 19 -5.77 19.35 6.15
CA MET A 19 -5.82 20.74 5.71
C MET A 19 -5.73 21.75 6.86
N ASP A 20 -6.05 21.36 8.10
CA ASP A 20 -5.89 22.24 9.27
C ASP A 20 -4.48 22.10 9.87
N PRO A 21 -3.65 23.15 9.85
CA PRO A 21 -2.30 23.09 10.42
C PRO A 21 -2.27 23.00 11.96
N ASN A 22 -3.40 23.17 12.65
CA ASN A 22 -3.50 23.09 14.11
C ASN A 22 -4.06 21.75 14.59
N GLU A 23 -4.49 20.89 13.68
CA GLU A 23 -5.10 19.61 14.02
C GLU A 23 -4.03 18.51 14.08
N ASP A 24 -3.89 17.89 15.25
CA ASP A 24 -3.08 16.68 15.43
C ASP A 24 -3.97 15.47 15.16
N PHE A 25 -3.57 14.63 14.21
CA PHE A 25 -4.32 13.44 13.83
C PHE A 25 -3.41 12.21 13.71
N GLY A 26 -4.01 11.06 14.00
CA GLY A 26 -3.39 9.76 13.81
C GLY A 26 -4.35 8.81 13.09
N LEU A 27 -3.77 7.93 12.29
CA LEU A 27 -4.48 6.83 11.65
C LEU A 27 -4.22 5.54 12.43
N MET A 28 -5.28 4.80 12.66
CA MET A 28 -5.20 3.44 13.19
C MET A 28 -5.81 2.51 12.14
N ASP A 29 -5.03 1.55 11.67
CA ASP A 29 -5.56 0.45 10.88
C ASP A 29 -5.83 -0.75 11.80
N THR A 30 -6.75 -1.60 11.37
CA THR A 30 -7.07 -2.82 12.10
C THR A 30 -7.36 -3.90 11.09
N ILE A 31 -6.54 -4.94 11.10
CA ILE A 31 -6.72 -6.12 10.27
C ILE A 31 -7.27 -7.22 11.16
N THR A 32 -8.49 -7.66 10.84
CA THR A 32 -9.14 -8.78 11.51
C THR A 32 -9.34 -9.93 10.54
N GLY A 33 -9.10 -11.15 10.99
CA GLY A 33 -9.35 -12.34 10.19
C GLY A 33 -9.37 -13.59 11.04
N ALA A 34 -9.32 -14.75 10.37
CA ALA A 34 -9.09 -16.03 11.00
C ALA A 34 -7.92 -16.71 10.30
N ASP A 35 -7.01 -17.28 11.07
CA ASP A 35 -5.96 -18.13 10.53
C ASP A 35 -6.58 -19.37 9.88
N ALA A 36 -6.25 -19.63 8.62
CA ALA A 36 -6.93 -20.67 7.84
C ALA A 36 -6.64 -22.09 8.33
N CYS A 37 -5.54 -22.31 9.06
CA CYS A 37 -5.12 -23.62 9.54
C CYS A 37 -5.65 -23.93 10.95
N THR A 38 -5.72 -22.91 11.80
CA THR A 38 -6.07 -23.04 13.22
C THR A 38 -7.47 -22.52 13.55
N LEU A 39 -8.09 -21.77 12.64
CA LEU A 39 -9.37 -21.06 12.83
C LEU A 39 -9.36 -20.07 14.00
N ASN A 40 -8.18 -19.75 14.53
CA ASN A 40 -8.04 -18.76 15.57
C ASN A 40 -8.27 -17.36 14.99
N PRO A 41 -8.97 -16.47 15.72
CA PRO A 41 -9.09 -15.09 15.31
C PRO A 41 -7.72 -14.41 15.34
N VAL A 42 -7.44 -13.65 14.29
CA VAL A 42 -6.26 -12.79 14.16
C VAL A 42 -6.71 -11.35 14.25
N LEU A 43 -6.02 -10.57 15.08
CA LEU A 43 -6.19 -9.12 15.21
C LEU A 43 -4.81 -8.49 15.15
N ASP A 44 -4.60 -7.63 14.16
CA ASP A 44 -3.41 -6.81 14.04
C ASP A 44 -3.78 -5.33 13.96
N VAL A 45 -2.97 -4.47 14.57
CA VAL A 45 -3.24 -3.05 14.73
C VAL A 45 -1.97 -2.24 14.48
N GLY A 46 -1.97 -1.48 13.41
CA GLY A 46 -0.97 -0.47 13.09
C GLY A 46 -1.46 0.93 13.47
N ARG A 47 -0.50 1.79 13.79
CA ARG A 47 -0.74 3.19 14.16
C ARG A 47 0.24 4.06 13.41
N TYR A 48 -0.27 5.11 12.78
CA TYR A 48 0.50 6.06 12.00
C TYR A 48 0.15 7.46 12.48
N ARG A 49 1.18 8.23 12.86
CA ARG A 49 1.03 9.64 13.20
C ARG A 49 1.11 10.47 11.93
N HIS A 50 0.82 11.77 12.06
CA HIS A 50 0.91 12.70 10.94
C HIS A 50 2.28 12.62 10.22
N GLU A 51 3.38 12.55 10.97
CA GLU A 51 4.74 12.47 10.42
C GLU A 51 5.03 11.17 9.65
N ASP A 52 4.25 10.11 9.88
CA ASP A 52 4.41 8.83 9.20
C ASP A 52 3.72 8.84 7.81
N ILE A 53 2.93 9.89 7.51
CA ILE A 53 2.17 10.03 6.27
C ILE A 53 2.98 10.82 5.24
N ILE A 54 3.55 10.09 4.29
CA ILE A 54 4.37 10.66 3.21
C ILE A 54 3.47 11.09 2.04
N ARG A 55 3.39 12.40 1.78
CA ARG A 55 2.56 12.98 0.71
C ARG A 55 3.25 12.92 -0.65
N ASN A 56 2.49 12.69 -1.72
CA ASN A 56 2.98 12.64 -3.11
C ASN A 56 3.99 11.50 -3.39
N TYR A 57 3.82 10.37 -2.72
CA TYR A 57 4.57 9.14 -2.97
C TYR A 57 3.60 7.97 -3.19
N HIS A 58 4.08 6.95 -3.90
CA HIS A 58 3.42 5.66 -4.07
C HIS A 58 4.34 4.53 -3.63
N PHE A 59 3.74 3.45 -3.12
CA PHE A 59 4.46 2.19 -2.92
C PHE A 59 4.91 1.61 -4.25
N ILE A 60 6.15 1.09 -4.29
CA ILE A 60 6.67 0.36 -5.46
C ILE A 60 5.91 -0.96 -5.61
N ASP A 61 5.62 -1.37 -6.84
CA ASP A 61 4.97 -2.66 -7.08
C ASP A 61 5.90 -3.82 -6.69
N MET A 62 5.37 -4.70 -5.86
CA MET A 62 6.06 -5.90 -5.38
C MET A 62 5.87 -7.08 -6.34
N ILE A 63 4.90 -7.00 -7.27
CA ILE A 63 4.57 -8.11 -8.16
C ILE A 63 5.43 -8.02 -9.41
N GLU A 64 6.30 -9.00 -9.58
CA GLU A 64 7.08 -9.16 -10.81
C GLU A 64 6.53 -10.32 -11.62
N ARG A 65 6.32 -10.09 -12.92
CA ARG A 65 5.95 -11.17 -13.84
C ARG A 65 7.22 -11.96 -14.16
N ILE A 66 7.26 -13.22 -13.74
CA ILE A 66 8.33 -14.12 -14.18
C ILE A 66 8.05 -14.43 -15.66
N ARG A 67 8.99 -14.10 -16.55
CA ARG A 67 8.96 -14.61 -17.92
C ARG A 67 9.25 -16.10 -17.88
N ILE A 68 8.21 -16.91 -17.94
CA ILE A 68 8.38 -18.34 -18.18
C ILE A 68 8.51 -18.55 -19.68
N GLU A 69 9.48 -19.38 -20.09
CA GLU A 69 9.75 -19.69 -21.49
C GLU A 69 8.49 -20.19 -22.23
N ALA A 70 8.47 -19.98 -23.55
CA ALA A 70 7.28 -19.94 -24.40
C ALA A 70 6.37 -21.19 -24.48
N ASP A 71 6.69 -22.28 -23.77
CA ASP A 71 5.95 -23.55 -23.79
C ASP A 71 5.27 -23.92 -22.45
N SER A 72 5.33 -23.06 -21.44
CA SER A 72 4.63 -23.27 -20.16
C SER A 72 3.39 -22.37 -20.04
N ASN A 73 2.23 -22.98 -19.79
CA ASN A 73 0.99 -22.27 -19.44
C ASN A 73 0.98 -21.75 -17.98
N ASP A 74 2.08 -21.91 -17.25
CA ASP A 74 2.17 -21.43 -15.88
C ASP A 74 2.46 -19.93 -15.90
N HIS A 75 1.63 -19.16 -15.19
CA HIS A 75 1.89 -17.76 -14.88
C HIS A 75 2.36 -17.68 -13.43
N GLU A 76 3.65 -17.90 -13.20
CA GLU A 76 4.23 -17.67 -11.89
C GLU A 76 4.36 -16.16 -11.64
N LEU A 77 3.75 -15.71 -10.55
CA LEU A 77 3.90 -14.36 -10.03
C LEU A 77 4.93 -14.41 -8.90
N TYR A 78 5.99 -13.61 -9.02
CA TYR A 78 6.94 -13.42 -7.94
C TYR A 78 6.55 -12.19 -7.11
N VAL A 79 6.66 -12.31 -5.80
CA VAL A 79 6.42 -11.21 -4.86
C VAL A 79 7.74 -10.84 -4.19
N ASP A 80 8.31 -9.70 -4.54
CA ASP A 80 9.54 -9.20 -3.95
C ASP A 80 9.27 -8.46 -2.62
N PHE A 81 9.41 -9.18 -1.51
CA PHE A 81 9.24 -8.62 -0.17
C PHE A 81 10.25 -7.53 0.20
N ASN A 82 11.38 -7.40 -0.51
CA ASN A 82 12.32 -6.30 -0.28
C ASN A 82 11.70 -4.93 -0.61
N LYS A 83 10.66 -4.91 -1.44
CA LYS A 83 9.94 -3.69 -1.85
C LYS A 83 8.79 -3.29 -0.91
N LEU A 84 8.47 -4.08 0.12
CA LEU A 84 7.28 -3.91 0.97
C LEU A 84 7.13 -2.49 1.56
N ASN A 85 8.23 -1.87 1.97
CA ASN A 85 8.23 -0.53 2.57
C ASN A 85 8.85 0.53 1.64
N GLN A 86 9.12 0.18 0.38
CA GLN A 86 9.73 1.10 -0.56
C GLN A 86 8.68 2.00 -1.21
N VAL A 87 8.99 3.28 -1.25
CA VAL A 87 8.14 4.31 -1.84
C VAL A 87 8.92 5.11 -2.89
N ILE A 88 8.22 5.54 -3.93
CA ILE A 88 8.74 6.40 -5.01
C ILE A 88 7.88 7.66 -5.10
N SER A 89 8.50 8.81 -5.38
CA SER A 89 7.78 10.07 -5.58
C SER A 89 6.95 10.01 -6.86
N LEU A 90 5.77 10.62 -6.86
CA LEU A 90 4.87 10.63 -8.02
C LEU A 90 5.55 11.12 -9.30
N ASP A 91 6.30 12.22 -9.23
CA ASP A 91 7.00 12.80 -10.38
C ASP A 91 7.94 11.78 -11.06
N LYS A 92 8.59 10.91 -10.28
CA LYS A 92 9.50 9.87 -10.80
C LYS A 92 8.75 8.64 -11.30
N ALA A 93 7.65 8.28 -10.65
CA ALA A 93 6.83 7.15 -11.07
C ALA A 93 6.19 7.40 -12.44
N GLU A 94 5.80 8.63 -12.75
CA GLU A 94 5.30 9.03 -14.07
C GLU A 94 6.37 8.93 -15.16
N GLU A 95 7.61 9.29 -14.84
CA GLU A 95 8.75 9.14 -15.76
C GLU A 95 9.04 7.66 -16.09
N GLU A 96 9.02 6.77 -15.09
CA GLU A 96 9.24 5.32 -15.30
C GLU A 96 8.12 4.68 -16.15
N LEU A 97 6.86 5.05 -15.91
CA LEU A 97 5.70 4.60 -16.69
C LEU A 97 5.67 5.12 -18.13
N ALA A 98 6.33 6.25 -18.40
CA ALA A 98 6.44 6.81 -19.75
C ALA A 98 7.58 6.17 -20.57
N THR A 99 8.47 5.41 -19.92
CA THR A 99 9.62 4.75 -20.55
C THR A 99 9.43 3.25 -20.84
N ASP A 100 8.35 2.65 -20.34
CA ASP A 100 7.89 1.28 -20.66
C ASP A 100 6.83 1.27 -21.78
#